data_AF-A0A974VW73-F1
#
_entry.id   AF-A0A974VW73-F1
#
_cell.length_a   1.000
_cell.length_b   1.000
_cell.length_c   1.000
_cell.angle_alpha   90.00
_cell.angle_beta   90.00
_cell.angle_gamma   90.00
#
_symmetry.space_group_name_H-M   'P 1'
#
loop_
_entity.id
_entity.type
_entity.pdbx_description
1 polymer ?
#
loop_
_entity_poly.entity_id
_entity_poly.type
_entity_poly.pdbx_seq_one_letter_code
_entity_poly.pdbx_strand_id
1 'polypeptide(L)'
;MRNITVSEPVWKAIAELGKFGESEDDVLRRVFHIPPNTNSSDCPAPSMPEPRTRSAVSSPRRSFATQRMSSYIRNEQLHVEFQDGASRSWPLPPKNDKVALASMREKAVSFARENGATIGQINAVKKALTDAGFHLTR
;
A
#
# COMPACT_ATOMS: atom_id res chain seq x y z
N MET A 1 10.21 -17.73 29.76
CA MET A 1 8.99 -18.40 29.25
C MET A 1 8.69 -19.56 30.19
N ARG A 2 7.45 -19.69 30.68
CA ARG A 2 7.05 -20.80 31.54
C ARG A 2 6.31 -21.82 30.67
N ASN A 3 6.80 -23.05 30.60
CA ASN A 3 6.12 -24.13 29.90
C ASN A 3 5.20 -24.83 30.89
N ILE A 4 3.91 -24.95 30.55
CA ILE A 4 2.94 -25.69 31.33
C ILE A 4 2.80 -27.06 30.66
N THR A 5 3.07 -28.14 31.39
CA THR A 5 2.84 -29.51 30.94
C THR A 5 1.45 -29.95 31.39
N VAL A 6 0.62 -30.40 30.45
CA VAL A 6 -0.70 -30.95 30.72
C VAL A 6 -0.56 -32.47 30.88
N SER A 7 -1.20 -33.06 31.89
CA SER A 7 -1.17 -34.51 32.11
C SER A 7 -2.05 -35.23 31.08
N GLU A 8 -1.66 -36.45 30.67
CA GLU A 8 -2.43 -37.28 29.74
C GLU A 8 -3.94 -37.43 30.05
N PRO A 9 -4.38 -37.68 31.30
CA PRO A 9 -5.81 -37.83 31.57
C PRO A 9 -6.60 -36.55 31.26
N VAL A 10 -5.97 -35.38 31.44
CA VAL A 10 -6.59 -34.09 31.09
C VAL A 10 -6.67 -33.94 29.58
N TRP A 11 -5.64 -34.38 28.85
CA TRP A 11 -5.64 -34.37 27.38
C TRP A 11 -6.77 -35.22 26.80
N LYS A 12 -6.98 -36.42 27.36
CA LYS A 12 -8.04 -37.33 26.92
C LYS A 12 -9.44 -36.73 27.11
N ALA A 13 -9.70 -36.10 28.26
CA ALA A 13 -10.98 -35.42 28.51
C ALA A 13 -11.21 -34.22 27.56
N ILE A 14 -10.14 -33.51 27.17
CA ILE A 14 -10.22 -32.43 26.17
C ILE A 14 -10.52 -32.99 24.79
N ALA A 15 -9.88 -34.09 24.39
CA ALA A 15 -10.12 -34.73 23.09
C ALA A 15 -11.55 -35.25 22.92
N GLU A 16 -12.17 -35.76 24.01
CA GLU A 16 -13.59 -36.20 24.01
C GLU A 16 -14.56 -35.05 23.73
N LEU A 17 -14.17 -33.80 23.98
CA LEU A 17 -14.97 -32.62 23.64
C LEU A 17 -14.86 -32.25 22.14
N GLY A 18 -13.84 -32.74 21.43
CA GLY A 18 -13.62 -32.43 20.02
C GLY A 18 -14.71 -33.00 19.11
N LYS A 19 -15.16 -32.20 18.13
CA LYS A 19 -16.07 -32.67 17.07
C LYS A 19 -15.27 -33.06 15.83
N PHE A 20 -15.81 -34.00 15.03
CA PHE A 20 -15.16 -34.46 13.80
C PHE A 20 -14.89 -33.28 12.84
N GLY A 21 -13.61 -33.03 12.53
CA GLY A 21 -13.17 -31.91 11.69
C GLY A 21 -12.52 -30.73 12.45
N GLU A 22 -12.46 -30.76 13.79
CA GLU A 22 -11.73 -29.76 14.60
C GLU A 22 -10.27 -30.20 14.84
N SER A 23 -9.32 -29.25 14.80
CA SER A 23 -7.92 -29.49 15.17
C SER A 23 -7.73 -29.47 16.70
N GLU A 24 -6.67 -30.08 17.22
CA GLU A 24 -6.33 -30.05 18.65
C GLU A 24 -6.24 -28.61 19.20
N ASP A 25 -5.68 -27.68 18.41
CA ASP A 25 -5.59 -26.26 18.78
C ASP A 25 -6.97 -25.59 18.87
N ASP A 26 -7.93 -25.98 18.02
CA ASP A 26 -9.29 -25.43 18.03
C ASP A 26 -10.07 -25.88 19.27
N VAL A 27 -9.92 -27.16 19.64
CA VAL A 27 -10.52 -27.72 20.84
C VAL A 27 -9.96 -27.05 22.08
N LEU A 28 -8.63 -26.87 22.16
CA LEU A 28 -7.99 -26.16 23.26
C LEU A 28 -8.44 -24.71 23.36
N ARG A 29 -8.48 -23.97 22.24
CA ARG A 29 -8.95 -22.58 22.25
C ARG A 29 -10.37 -22.45 22.76
N ARG A 30 -11.26 -23.37 22.38
CA ARG A 30 -12.64 -23.37 22.84
C ARG A 30 -12.73 -23.64 24.34
N VAL A 31 -12.02 -24.65 24.85
CA VAL A 31 -12.02 -24.99 26.28
C VAL A 31 -11.45 -23.84 27.12
N PHE A 32 -10.35 -23.25 26.67
CA PHE A 32 -9.66 -22.15 27.37
C PHE A 32 -10.21 -20.76 27.05
N HIS A 33 -11.29 -20.65 26.27
CA HIS A 33 -11.89 -19.38 25.83
C HIS A 33 -10.88 -18.40 25.21
N ILE A 34 -9.88 -18.93 24.52
CA ILE A 34 -8.84 -18.15 23.85
C ILE A 34 -9.39 -17.70 22.49
N PRO A 35 -9.26 -16.42 22.10
CA PRO A 35 -9.73 -15.96 20.81
C PRO A 35 -9.09 -16.74 19.65
N PRO A 36 -9.84 -16.99 18.56
CA PRO A 36 -9.32 -17.68 17.38
C PRO A 36 -8.14 -16.90 16.80
N ASN A 37 -7.11 -17.62 16.35
CA ASN A 37 -5.92 -16.99 15.80
C ASN A 37 -6.31 -16.33 14.46
N THR A 38 -6.39 -15.00 14.41
CA THR A 38 -6.67 -14.26 13.16
C THR A 38 -5.50 -14.25 12.18
N ASN A 39 -4.47 -15.06 12.44
CA ASN A 39 -3.26 -15.18 11.65
C ASN A 39 -3.19 -16.55 10.99
N SER A 40 -4.09 -16.83 10.04
CA SER A 40 -3.86 -17.81 8.98
C SER A 40 -4.87 -17.56 7.87
N SER A 41 -4.34 -17.11 6.75
CA SER A 41 -4.92 -17.19 5.42
C SER A 41 -5.39 -18.62 5.10
N ASP A 42 -6.34 -18.71 4.16
CA ASP A 42 -6.82 -19.88 3.39
C ASP A 42 -7.96 -20.69 4.04
N CYS A 43 -9.05 -21.07 3.39
CA CYS A 43 -9.58 -20.88 2.03
C CYS A 43 -11.04 -21.42 2.06
N PRO A 44 -12.03 -20.82 1.39
CA PRO A 44 -13.28 -21.50 1.03
C PRO A 44 -13.09 -22.34 -0.24
N ALA A 45 -13.81 -23.47 -0.31
CA ALA A 45 -13.80 -24.49 -1.36
C ALA A 45 -13.98 -23.96 -2.81
N PRO A 46 -13.60 -24.75 -3.85
CA PRO A 46 -13.55 -24.28 -5.23
C PRO A 46 -14.92 -24.36 -5.90
N SER A 47 -15.48 -23.23 -6.28
CA SER A 47 -16.61 -23.15 -7.21
C SER A 47 -16.31 -22.14 -8.32
N MET A 48 -15.87 -22.67 -9.46
CA MET A 48 -15.95 -22.12 -10.82
C MET A 48 -15.22 -20.78 -11.14
N PRO A 49 -14.69 -20.62 -12.37
CA PRO A 49 -13.86 -19.47 -12.72
C PRO A 49 -14.73 -18.32 -13.20
N GLU A 50 -14.99 -17.33 -12.35
CA GLU A 50 -15.42 -16.00 -12.77
C GLU A 50 -14.25 -15.00 -12.68
N PRO A 51 -14.21 -13.99 -13.58
CA PRO A 51 -13.05 -13.14 -13.76
C PRO A 51 -12.79 -12.28 -12.52
N ARG A 52 -11.65 -12.55 -11.87
CA ARG A 52 -11.16 -11.87 -10.67
C ARG A 52 -11.06 -10.36 -10.85
N THR A 53 -12.05 -9.61 -10.38
CA THR A 53 -11.87 -8.21 -10.01
C THR A 53 -11.01 -8.16 -8.74
N ARG A 54 -9.81 -7.60 -8.87
CA ARG A 54 -8.84 -7.45 -7.77
C ARG A 54 -9.45 -6.53 -6.70
N SER A 55 -10.07 -7.11 -5.68
CA SER A 55 -10.52 -6.37 -4.51
C SER A 55 -9.30 -6.01 -3.64
N ALA A 56 -8.67 -4.88 -3.96
CA ALA A 56 -7.73 -4.25 -3.06
C ALA A 56 -8.53 -3.70 -1.87
N VAL A 57 -8.36 -4.30 -0.70
CA VAL A 57 -8.80 -3.71 0.57
C VAL A 57 -7.95 -2.45 0.80
N SER A 58 -8.39 -1.35 0.20
CA SER A 58 -7.77 -0.04 0.33
C SER A 58 -8.21 0.57 1.66
N SER A 59 -7.39 0.42 2.71
CA SER A 59 -7.52 1.29 3.88
C SER A 59 -7.60 2.75 3.43
N PRO A 60 -8.56 3.54 3.92
CA PRO A 60 -8.71 4.92 3.50
C PRO A 60 -7.50 5.73 3.98
N ARG A 61 -6.53 5.96 3.09
CA ARG A 61 -5.43 6.89 3.33
C ARG A 61 -6.01 8.30 3.38
N ARG A 62 -6.49 8.73 4.54
CA ARG A 62 -6.79 10.15 4.79
C ARG A 62 -5.47 10.91 4.95
N SER A 63 -4.73 11.07 3.86
CA SER A 63 -3.65 12.05 3.79
C SER A 63 -4.24 13.32 3.20
N PHE A 64 -4.66 14.24 4.05
CA PHE A 64 -5.00 15.58 3.60
C PHE A 64 -3.72 16.35 3.33
N ALA A 65 -3.70 17.10 2.24
CA ALA A 65 -2.59 17.99 1.95
C ALA A 65 -2.62 19.16 2.93
N THR A 66 -1.53 19.36 3.66
CA THR A 66 -1.36 20.49 4.58
C THR A 66 -1.35 21.83 3.84
N GLN A 67 -0.97 21.82 2.56
CA GLN A 67 -0.77 23.00 1.75
C GLN A 67 -1.14 22.75 0.29
N ARG A 68 -1.59 23.79 -0.42
CA ARG A 68 -1.86 23.71 -1.86
C ARG A 68 -0.55 23.69 -2.65
N MET A 69 -0.53 22.85 -3.68
CA MET A 69 0.59 22.71 -4.62
C MET A 69 0.01 22.72 -6.04
N SER A 70 0.62 23.49 -6.94
CA SER A 70 0.31 23.50 -8.37
C SER A 70 1.49 22.92 -9.15
N SER A 71 1.19 22.13 -10.17
CA SER A 71 2.20 21.60 -11.10
C SER A 71 1.71 21.79 -12.53
N TYR A 72 2.49 22.46 -13.36
CA TYR A 72 2.16 22.71 -14.76
C TYR A 72 3.42 22.77 -15.62
N ILE A 73 3.23 22.62 -16.93
CA ILE A 73 4.29 22.77 -17.92
C ILE A 73 4.06 24.05 -18.69
N ARG A 74 5.09 24.90 -18.77
CA ARG A 74 5.05 26.15 -19.52
C ARG A 74 6.45 26.46 -20.05
N ASN A 75 6.54 26.93 -21.29
CA ASN A 75 7.80 27.30 -21.94
C ASN A 75 8.87 26.19 -21.87
N GLU A 76 8.47 24.95 -22.18
CA GLU A 76 9.36 23.78 -22.12
C GLU A 76 9.98 23.55 -20.73
N GLN A 77 9.31 24.01 -19.67
CA GLN A 77 9.75 23.81 -18.30
C GLN A 77 8.61 23.21 -17.46
N LEU A 78 8.96 22.27 -16.59
CA LEU A 78 8.09 21.80 -15.52
C LEU A 78 8.19 22.77 -14.35
N HIS A 79 7.07 23.37 -13.96
CA HIS A 79 6.96 24.24 -12.80
C HIS A 79 6.22 23.52 -11.68
N VAL A 80 6.76 23.60 -10.46
CA VAL A 80 6.10 23.15 -9.23
C VAL A 80 6.15 24.31 -8.24
N GLU A 81 4.98 24.75 -7.80
CA GLU A 81 4.81 25.86 -6.88
C GLU A 81 3.92 25.46 -5.70
N PHE A 82 4.27 25.97 -4.54
CA PHE A 82 3.56 25.79 -3.29
C PHE A 82 3.00 27.13 -2.80
N GLN A 83 1.90 27.08 -2.05
CA GLN A 83 1.19 28.28 -1.57
C GLN A 83 2.02 29.21 -0.67
N ASP A 84 3.09 28.70 -0.06
CA ASP A 84 4.00 29.40 0.86
C ASP A 84 5.10 30.17 0.10
N GLY A 85 5.11 30.06 -1.23
CA GLY A 85 6.08 30.70 -2.10
C GLY A 85 7.23 29.79 -2.53
N ALA A 86 7.35 28.56 -1.98
CA ALA A 86 8.35 27.62 -2.48
C ALA A 86 8.02 27.24 -3.92
N SER A 87 8.91 27.58 -4.85
CA SER A 87 8.73 27.27 -6.26
C SER A 87 10.04 26.83 -6.88
N ARG A 88 9.94 25.91 -7.83
CA ARG A 88 11.08 25.46 -8.60
C ARG A 88 10.65 25.04 -9.99
N SER A 89 11.50 25.33 -10.95
CA SER A 89 11.31 24.96 -12.35
C SER A 89 12.48 24.12 -12.84
N TRP A 90 12.18 23.23 -13.79
CA TRP A 90 13.17 22.41 -14.45
C TRP A 90 12.95 22.44 -15.96
N PRO A 91 14.03 22.55 -16.77
CA PRO A 91 13.91 22.39 -18.21
C PRO A 91 13.47 20.98 -18.57
N LEU A 92 12.53 20.88 -19.51
CA LEU A 92 12.11 19.61 -20.08
C LEU A 92 13.17 19.14 -21.08
N PRO A 93 13.73 17.94 -20.88
CA PRO A 93 14.64 17.36 -21.85
C PRO A 93 13.87 16.92 -23.11
N PRO A 94 14.58 16.61 -24.20
CA PRO A 94 13.98 16.04 -25.40
C PRO A 94 13.15 14.79 -25.08
N LYS A 95 12.02 14.61 -25.78
CA LYS A 95 11.10 13.48 -25.54
C LYS A 95 11.74 12.09 -25.68
N ASN A 96 12.80 11.97 -26.48
CA ASN A 96 13.53 10.72 -26.67
C ASN A 96 14.55 10.43 -25.56
N ASP A 97 14.93 11.42 -24.75
CA ASP A 97 15.87 11.23 -23.66
C ASP A 97 15.15 10.81 -22.38
N LYS A 98 14.85 9.50 -22.29
CA LYS A 98 14.16 8.90 -21.15
C LYS A 98 14.97 9.04 -19.85
N VAL A 99 16.30 9.04 -19.94
CA VAL A 99 17.19 9.10 -18.77
C VAL A 99 17.14 10.50 -18.15
N ALA A 100 17.34 11.53 -18.97
CA ALA A 100 17.23 12.91 -18.50
C ALA A 100 15.83 13.22 -17.97
N LEU A 101 14.79 12.69 -18.62
CA LEU A 101 13.41 12.85 -18.18
C LEU A 101 13.16 12.18 -16.82
N ALA A 102 13.69 10.97 -16.61
CA ALA A 102 13.61 10.27 -15.34
C ALA A 102 14.32 11.02 -14.22
N SER A 103 15.54 11.50 -14.45
CA SER A 103 16.29 12.28 -13.46
C SER A 103 15.63 13.61 -13.14
N MET A 104 15.09 14.33 -14.13
CA MET A 104 14.34 15.58 -13.90
C MET A 104 13.07 15.30 -13.09
N ARG A 105 12.32 14.26 -13.44
CA ARG A 105 11.14 13.83 -12.69
C ARG A 105 11.48 13.49 -11.24
N GLU A 106 12.57 12.77 -11.00
CA GLU A 106 13.01 12.44 -9.64
C GLU A 106 13.38 13.69 -8.85
N LYS A 107 14.11 14.63 -9.45
CA LYS A 107 14.41 15.93 -8.83
C LYS A 107 13.14 16.72 -8.46
N ALA A 108 12.15 16.75 -9.34
CA ALA A 108 10.87 17.42 -9.08
C ALA A 108 10.08 16.75 -7.95
N VAL A 109 10.08 15.42 -7.92
CA VAL A 109 9.43 14.64 -6.86
C VAL A 109 10.15 14.81 -5.52
N SER A 110 11.48 14.84 -5.51
CA SER A 110 12.28 15.08 -4.30
C SER A 110 12.00 16.48 -3.74
N PHE A 111 12.01 17.51 -4.58
CA PHE A 111 11.62 18.86 -4.17
C PHE A 111 10.22 18.89 -3.57
N ALA A 112 9.24 18.22 -4.21
CA ALA A 112 7.90 18.17 -3.67
C ALA A 112 7.84 17.48 -2.29
N ARG A 113 8.57 16.37 -2.11
CA ARG A 113 8.66 15.65 -0.82
C ARG A 113 9.31 16.49 0.27
N GLU A 114 10.39 17.19 -0.05
CA GLU A 114 11.11 18.08 0.88
C GLU A 114 10.21 19.20 1.39
N ASN A 115 9.29 19.70 0.55
CA ASN A 115 8.29 20.70 0.92
C ASN A 115 6.98 20.09 1.47
N GLY A 116 7.00 18.82 1.90
CA GLY A 116 5.86 18.18 2.58
C GLY A 116 4.70 17.78 1.68
N ALA A 117 4.92 17.63 0.37
CA ALA A 117 3.88 17.18 -0.55
C ALA A 117 3.36 15.78 -0.19
N THR A 118 2.05 15.63 -0.23
CA THR A 118 1.38 14.34 -0.07
C THR A 118 1.60 13.42 -1.28
N ILE A 119 1.31 12.13 -1.11
CA ILE A 119 1.36 11.14 -2.21
C ILE A 119 0.49 11.58 -3.40
N GLY A 120 -0.69 12.16 -3.15
CA GLY A 120 -1.58 12.67 -4.20
C GLY A 120 -0.95 13.81 -4.99
N GLN A 121 -0.30 14.75 -4.30
CA GLN A 121 0.42 15.87 -4.92
C GLN A 121 1.63 15.39 -5.72
N ILE A 122 2.42 14.47 -5.17
CA ILE A 122 3.54 13.86 -5.91
C ILE A 122 3.03 13.18 -7.20
N ASN A 123 1.86 12.53 -7.15
CA ASN A 123 1.26 11.93 -8.33
C ASN A 123 0.76 12.99 -9.33
N ALA A 124 0.30 14.15 -8.87
CA ALA A 124 -0.04 15.27 -9.75
C ALA A 124 1.19 15.77 -10.55
N VAL A 125 2.36 15.88 -9.92
CA VAL A 125 3.62 16.22 -10.64
C VAL A 125 3.93 15.19 -11.73
N LYS A 126 3.83 13.90 -11.38
CA LYS A 126 4.04 12.80 -12.35
C LYS A 126 3.03 12.86 -13.48
N LYS A 127 1.78 13.19 -13.17
CA LYS A 127 0.68 13.27 -14.14
C LYS A 127 0.85 14.45 -15.09
N ALA A 128 1.31 15.61 -14.61
CA ALA A 128 1.58 16.77 -15.45
C ALA A 128 2.55 16.42 -16.61
N LEU A 129 3.56 15.59 -16.36
CA LEU A 129 4.48 15.10 -17.39
C LEU A 129 3.78 14.19 -18.40
N THR A 130 2.99 13.22 -17.92
CA THR A 130 2.29 12.29 -18.81
C THR A 130 1.20 12.97 -19.63
N ASP A 131 0.50 13.96 -19.07
CA ASP A 131 -0.53 14.73 -19.76
C ASP A 131 0.07 15.59 -20.90
N ALA A 132 1.34 16.00 -20.76
CA ALA A 132 2.10 16.67 -21.83
C ALA A 132 2.74 15.70 -22.85
N GLY A 133 2.45 14.40 -22.75
CA GLY A 133 2.94 13.37 -23.67
C GLY A 133 4.35 12.85 -23.37
N PHE A 134 4.89 13.12 -22.18
CA PHE A 134 6.15 12.54 -21.73
C PHE A 134 5.88 11.20 -21.02
N HIS A 135 5.94 10.11 -21.78
CA HIS A 135 5.71 8.76 -21.26
C HIS A 135 7.02 8.10 -20.84
N LEU A 136 7.15 7.78 -19.54
CA LEU A 136 8.20 6.90 -19.07
C LEU A 136 7.68 5.45 -19.03
N THR A 137 8.18 4.63 -19.93
CA THR A 137 8.07 3.16 -19.82
C THR A 137 9.00 2.69 -18.71
N ARG A 138 8.48 1.84 -17.82
CA ARG A 138 9.20 1.28 -16.66
C ARG A 138 10.33 0.36 -17.10
#